data_AF-A0A4E0RWB0-F1
#
_entry.id   AF-A0A4E0RWB0-F1
#
_cell.length_a   1.000
_cell.length_b   1.000
_cell.length_c   1.000
_cell.angle_alpha   90.00
_cell.angle_beta   90.00
_cell.angle_gamma   90.00
#
_symmetry.space_group_name_H-M   'P 1'
#
loop_
_entity.id
_entity.type
_entity.pdbx_description
1 polymer ?
#
loop_
_entity_poly.entity_id
_entity_poly.type
_entity_poly.pdbx_seq_one_letter_code
_entity_poly.pdbx_strand_id
1 'polypeptide(L)'
;MFPSFQVSFWNRIKYRRRLAFSRLDLLLIMSAFDKLYRSALPMKFFSRGWGKPDTLMKLIENINLVSNRDKFSSIANQVVPIIMEKRTEQKNAIILEGSFTSPLDRTLPGIMDPENRVARFQVVLPKQWKSQYKPICLHLSGTGDHTYSRRRVFLANKLLEDGIGSIIVMNPFYWKRKPKDQRGSSLNYVSDLFVMGGALIVECHTLLLWCEKHGYGPLALHGISMGGYMASLCATVWPKPISLIPCLSWTTASVVFVDGIMAAAVDWQTLTKQYFSDSIYATTIRSRIQPSIPPRYHYPHEAPDPFAVPNPVNAQNSAVTQTTCTDARVGDLPVSSELPTRSNHSGSTSSSSEISPSAPPISNVGQDSSQLDRPSDITQANRIDWARQYLPFNLSQLKVLDSLASWSIPESLRRSLDASIWHNSINLIRSFPDNLAANSMSTDPEVREFMRELLDFFTHLGNFSPLVDPRLVLSVTAEQDAYVPRQGVVPLNLLYPGSEIRVLPQSGHVGAYLRNTIWAMDFHNAIKDCLNRQIELHFDEPVLFGPLKSKTEDPENKTRKDA
;
A
#
# COMPACT_ATOMS: atom_id res chain seq x y z
N MET A 1 -55.37 -1.84 -51.93
CA MET A 1 -54.72 -2.22 -53.20
C MET A 1 -53.40 -1.46 -53.27
N PHE A 2 -52.25 -2.13 -53.06
CA PHE A 2 -50.92 -1.59 -53.41
C PHE A 2 -50.74 -1.72 -54.93
N PRO A 3 -49.99 -0.84 -55.66
CA PRO A 3 -48.50 -0.90 -55.67
C PRO A 3 -47.79 0.46 -56.04
N SER A 4 -46.57 0.77 -55.54
CA SER A 4 -45.20 0.58 -56.13
C SER A 4 -44.58 1.76 -56.92
N PHE A 5 -43.24 1.91 -56.78
CA PHE A 5 -42.25 2.68 -57.59
C PHE A 5 -42.02 4.17 -57.23
N GLN A 6 -40.80 4.74 -57.08
CA GLN A 6 -39.43 4.24 -57.30
C GLN A 6 -38.35 5.18 -56.66
N VAL A 7 -37.39 4.58 -55.96
CA VAL A 7 -35.92 4.82 -55.95
C VAL A 7 -35.38 6.24 -56.23
N SER A 8 -34.74 6.86 -55.23
CA SER A 8 -33.39 7.47 -55.35
C SER A 8 -32.91 8.11 -54.03
N PHE A 9 -32.56 7.30 -53.02
CA PHE A 9 -31.74 7.83 -51.91
C PHE A 9 -30.91 6.74 -51.20
N TRP A 10 -30.31 5.85 -51.99
CA TRP A 10 -29.35 4.86 -51.49
C TRP A 10 -28.20 4.76 -52.48
N ASN A 11 -27.35 5.79 -52.56
CA ASN A 11 -25.98 5.71 -53.11
C ASN A 11 -25.20 7.02 -52.85
N ARG A 12 -24.83 7.22 -51.58
CA ARG A 12 -23.77 8.14 -51.06
C ARG A 12 -24.02 8.15 -49.54
N ILE A 13 -23.35 7.38 -48.71
CA ILE A 13 -21.94 7.52 -48.36
C ILE A 13 -21.46 6.17 -47.82
N LYS A 14 -20.72 5.44 -48.66
CA LYS A 14 -19.77 4.40 -48.24
C LYS A 14 -18.53 5.12 -47.73
N TYR A 15 -18.40 5.32 -46.41
CA TYR A 15 -17.11 5.44 -45.70
C TYR A 15 -17.39 5.41 -44.19
N ARG A 16 -17.76 4.23 -43.67
CA ARG A 16 -17.78 3.98 -42.22
C ARG A 16 -16.34 3.78 -41.74
N ARG A 17 -15.69 4.84 -41.24
CA ARG A 17 -14.61 4.68 -40.26
C ARG A 17 -15.27 4.21 -38.95
N ARG A 18 -15.22 2.91 -38.68
CA ARG A 18 -15.47 2.36 -37.34
C ARG A 18 -14.31 2.81 -36.45
N LEU A 19 -14.50 3.86 -35.65
CA LEU A 19 -13.61 4.16 -34.53
C LEU A 19 -13.98 3.20 -33.38
N ALA A 20 -13.25 2.10 -33.31
CA ALA A 20 -13.24 1.24 -32.14
C ALA A 20 -12.25 1.85 -31.13
N PHE A 21 -12.75 2.56 -30.12
CA PHE A 21 -11.92 2.94 -28.97
C PHE A 21 -11.58 1.70 -28.17
N SER A 22 -10.29 1.48 -27.94
CA SER A 22 -9.75 0.27 -27.35
C SER A 22 -9.51 0.48 -25.85
N ARG A 23 -9.49 -0.60 -25.06
CA ARG A 23 -9.02 -0.59 -23.64
C ARG A 23 -7.65 0.10 -23.48
N LEU A 24 -6.85 0.12 -24.55
CA LEU A 24 -5.53 0.72 -24.64
C LEU A 24 -5.55 2.25 -24.48
N ASP A 25 -6.57 2.92 -25.02
CA ASP A 25 -6.67 4.39 -25.02
C ASP A 25 -6.94 4.93 -23.61
N LEU A 26 -7.76 4.22 -22.84
CA LEU A 26 -8.06 4.54 -21.44
C LEU A 26 -6.82 4.35 -20.54
N LEU A 27 -5.99 3.36 -20.83
CA LEU A 27 -4.79 3.02 -20.05
C LEU A 27 -3.62 4.00 -20.32
N LEU A 28 -3.46 4.48 -21.55
CA LEU A 28 -2.47 5.52 -21.89
C LEU A 28 -2.73 6.85 -21.15
N ILE A 29 -3.99 7.23 -20.97
CA ILE A 29 -4.38 8.44 -20.22
C ILE A 29 -4.06 8.32 -18.72
N MET A 30 -4.07 7.10 -18.17
CA MET A 30 -3.85 6.84 -16.75
C MET A 30 -2.38 6.97 -16.32
N SER A 31 -1.43 6.83 -17.25
CA SER A 31 0.00 7.06 -16.98
C SER A 31 0.33 8.56 -16.85
N ALA A 32 -0.23 9.41 -17.72
CA ALA A 32 -0.03 10.86 -17.67
C ALA A 32 -0.78 11.56 -16.52
N PHE A 33 -1.75 10.87 -15.90
CA PHE A 33 -2.60 11.42 -14.85
C PHE A 33 -1.84 11.78 -13.58
N ASP A 34 -0.80 11.03 -13.23
CA ASP A 34 0.01 11.26 -12.02
C ASP A 34 0.61 12.69 -12.02
N LYS A 35 1.17 13.11 -13.16
CA LYS A 35 1.79 14.44 -13.34
C LYS A 35 0.74 15.56 -13.32
N LEU A 36 -0.36 15.38 -14.06
CA LEU A 36 -1.45 16.37 -14.13
C LEU A 36 -2.10 16.57 -12.75
N TYR A 37 -2.37 15.49 -12.04
CA TYR A 37 -2.99 15.53 -10.71
C TYR A 37 -2.16 16.34 -9.72
N ARG A 38 -0.84 16.16 -9.70
CA ARG A 38 0.05 16.88 -8.78
C ARG A 38 0.08 18.38 -9.06
N SER A 39 0.12 18.80 -10.33
CA SER A 39 0.15 20.22 -10.70
C SER A 39 -1.06 21.03 -10.19
N ALA A 40 -2.16 20.35 -9.83
CA ALA A 40 -3.40 20.96 -9.39
C ALA A 40 -3.52 21.18 -7.86
N LEU A 41 -2.56 20.72 -7.03
CA LEU A 41 -2.66 20.81 -5.56
C LEU A 41 -1.62 21.75 -4.91
N PRO A 42 -2.02 22.84 -4.24
CA PRO A 42 -1.08 23.78 -3.61
C PRO A 42 -0.64 23.38 -2.19
N MET A 43 -0.67 22.09 -1.82
CA MET A 43 -0.28 21.66 -0.46
C MET A 43 1.22 21.34 -0.38
N LYS A 44 1.86 21.80 0.71
CA LYS A 44 3.27 21.53 1.04
C LYS A 44 3.39 20.63 2.27
N PHE A 45 4.24 19.62 2.18
CA PHE A 45 4.75 18.81 3.28
C PHE A 45 5.94 19.51 3.94
N PHE A 46 6.10 19.25 5.24
CA PHE A 46 7.25 19.67 6.05
C PHE A 46 7.40 21.19 6.13
N SER A 47 6.27 21.91 6.08
CA SER A 47 6.21 23.37 6.11
C SER A 47 6.70 23.99 7.41
N ARG A 48 6.98 23.17 8.44
CA ARG A 48 7.58 23.61 9.71
C ARG A 48 9.00 23.12 9.92
N GLY A 49 9.58 22.37 8.98
CA GLY A 49 10.99 21.98 9.02
C GLY A 49 11.24 20.50 9.24
N TRP A 50 12.46 20.18 9.68
CA TRP A 50 12.93 18.81 9.95
C TRP A 50 12.29 18.16 11.18
N GLY A 51 11.84 18.97 12.13
CA GLY A 51 11.46 18.53 13.48
C GLY A 51 12.55 18.84 14.50
N LYS A 52 12.21 18.76 15.80
CA LYS A 52 13.15 19.13 16.87
C LYS A 52 14.36 18.19 16.88
N PRO A 53 15.60 18.70 17.04
CA PRO A 53 16.80 17.87 17.12
C PRO A 53 16.71 16.78 18.18
N ASP A 54 16.20 17.10 19.38
CA ASP A 54 16.00 16.12 20.46
C ASP A 54 15.06 14.97 20.07
N THR A 55 14.00 15.27 19.29
CA THR A 55 13.09 14.24 18.80
C THR A 55 13.79 13.32 17.80
N LEU A 56 14.55 13.89 16.86
CA LEU A 56 15.31 13.12 15.88
C LEU A 56 16.39 12.26 16.56
N MET A 57 17.15 12.82 17.51
CA MET A 57 18.15 12.08 18.27
C MET A 57 17.53 10.93 19.05
N LYS A 58 16.40 11.14 19.76
CA LYS A 58 15.67 10.06 20.43
C LYS A 58 15.26 8.96 19.46
N LEU A 59 14.77 9.32 18.27
CA LEU A 59 14.39 8.34 17.25
C LEU A 59 15.60 7.56 16.72
N ILE A 60 16.72 8.25 16.45
CA ILE A 60 17.97 7.63 15.97
C ILE A 60 18.53 6.64 17.01
N GLU A 61 18.63 7.06 18.27
CA GLU A 61 19.19 6.25 19.35
C GLU A 61 18.36 4.98 19.63
N ASN A 62 17.06 5.01 19.31
CA ASN A 62 16.12 3.95 19.62
C ASN A 62 15.59 3.20 18.39
N ILE A 63 16.09 3.49 17.17
CA ILE A 63 15.61 2.86 15.93
C ILE A 63 15.67 1.33 15.99
N ASN A 64 16.72 0.80 16.63
CA ASN A 64 16.93 -0.63 16.80
C ASN A 64 15.83 -1.32 17.61
N LEU A 65 15.04 -0.59 18.42
CA LEU A 65 13.91 -1.16 19.13
C LEU A 65 12.75 -1.51 18.19
N VAL A 66 12.66 -0.85 17.03
CA VAL A 66 11.61 -1.09 16.02
C VAL A 66 12.12 -1.66 14.71
N SER A 67 13.45 -1.72 14.50
CA SER A 67 14.05 -2.32 13.31
C SER A 67 14.64 -3.71 13.52
N ASN A 68 14.99 -4.08 14.76
CA ASN A 68 15.53 -5.39 15.08
C ASN A 68 14.50 -6.23 15.83
N ARG A 69 14.10 -7.37 15.26
CA ARG A 69 13.08 -8.26 15.81
C ARG A 69 13.42 -8.81 17.20
N ASP A 70 14.68 -9.16 17.46
CA ASP A 70 15.09 -9.72 18.75
C ASP A 70 14.96 -8.67 19.86
N LYS A 71 15.38 -7.44 19.56
CA LYS A 71 15.23 -6.29 20.48
C LYS A 71 13.78 -5.83 20.62
N PHE A 72 12.96 -5.99 19.57
CA PHE A 72 11.55 -5.61 19.58
C PHE A 72 10.74 -6.30 20.70
N SER A 73 11.15 -7.51 21.12
CA SER A 73 10.51 -8.28 22.19
C SER A 73 10.33 -7.50 23.50
N SER A 74 11.23 -6.56 23.82
CA SER A 74 11.15 -5.72 25.02
C SER A 74 9.98 -4.72 24.98
N ILE A 75 9.54 -4.33 23.77
CA ILE A 75 8.33 -3.52 23.56
C ILE A 75 7.10 -4.43 23.46
N ALA A 76 7.21 -5.54 22.73
CA ALA A 76 6.12 -6.45 22.41
C ALA A 76 5.47 -7.12 23.62
N ASN A 77 6.26 -7.47 24.64
CA ASN A 77 5.79 -8.24 25.81
C ASN A 77 4.92 -7.42 26.78
N GLN A 78 4.69 -6.15 26.49
CA GLN A 78 3.92 -5.30 27.37
C GLN A 78 2.43 -5.51 27.13
N VAL A 79 1.67 -5.87 28.17
CA VAL A 79 0.21 -6.01 28.06
C VAL A 79 -0.41 -4.65 27.75
N VAL A 80 -1.14 -4.57 26.65
CA VAL A 80 -1.87 -3.37 26.22
C VAL A 80 -3.37 -3.66 26.29
N PRO A 81 -4.13 -2.96 27.15
CA PRO A 81 -5.57 -3.14 27.21
C PRO A 81 -6.21 -2.52 25.95
N ILE A 82 -6.76 -3.38 25.09
CA ILE A 82 -7.55 -2.97 23.93
C ILE A 82 -9.00 -2.77 24.36
N ILE A 83 -9.52 -1.57 24.13
CA ILE A 83 -10.89 -1.19 24.46
C ILE A 83 -11.73 -1.29 23.19
N MET A 84 -12.84 -2.04 23.25
CA MET A 84 -13.85 -2.05 22.19
C MET A 84 -14.89 -0.98 22.50
N GLU A 85 -14.82 0.14 21.78
CA GLU A 85 -15.65 1.33 21.98
C GLU A 85 -17.07 1.14 21.42
N LYS A 86 -17.20 0.41 20.31
CA LYS A 86 -18.48 0.24 19.61
C LYS A 86 -18.57 -1.13 18.96
N ARG A 87 -19.77 -1.72 19.01
CA ARG A 87 -20.13 -2.95 18.29
C ARG A 87 -21.39 -2.71 17.48
N THR A 88 -21.32 -2.99 16.18
CA THR A 88 -22.45 -2.87 15.25
C THR A 88 -22.63 -4.19 14.54
N GLU A 89 -23.84 -4.73 14.56
CA GLU A 89 -24.18 -5.92 13.79
C GLU A 89 -24.88 -5.53 12.49
N GLN A 90 -24.44 -6.14 11.40
CA GLN A 90 -25.10 -6.05 10.09
C GLN A 90 -25.55 -7.46 9.66
N LYS A 91 -26.19 -7.56 8.49
CA LYS A 91 -26.73 -8.83 7.98
C LYS A 91 -25.66 -9.93 7.94
N ASN A 92 -24.48 -9.62 7.38
CA ASN A 92 -23.39 -10.58 7.17
C ASN A 92 -22.11 -10.25 7.97
N ALA A 93 -22.11 -9.18 8.75
CA ALA A 93 -20.89 -8.64 9.38
C ALA A 93 -21.10 -8.29 10.85
N ILE A 94 -20.01 -8.38 11.63
CA ILE A 94 -19.85 -7.72 12.92
C ILE A 94 -18.77 -6.66 12.73
N ILE A 95 -19.10 -5.40 13.03
CA ILE A 95 -18.18 -4.28 12.95
C ILE A 95 -17.87 -3.81 14.36
N LEU A 96 -16.60 -3.79 14.72
CA LEU A 96 -16.10 -3.29 16.00
C LEU A 96 -15.28 -2.03 15.75
N GLU A 97 -15.40 -1.03 16.61
CA GLU A 97 -14.42 0.07 16.68
C GLU A 97 -13.71 -0.04 18.02
N GLY A 98 -12.38 0.05 17.98
CA GLY A 98 -11.56 -0.10 19.16
C GLY A 98 -10.42 0.90 19.21
N SER A 99 -9.87 1.04 20.41
CA SER A 99 -8.73 1.90 20.69
C SER A 99 -7.84 1.34 21.78
N PHE A 100 -6.60 1.82 21.81
CA PHE A 100 -5.64 1.57 22.88
C PHE A 100 -4.58 2.66 22.90
N THR A 101 -3.90 2.83 24.03
CA THR A 101 -2.72 3.72 24.11
C THR A 101 -1.56 3.10 23.34
N SER A 102 -0.99 3.84 22.39
CA SER A 102 0.13 3.39 21.58
C SER A 102 1.33 3.03 22.46
N PRO A 103 1.91 1.81 22.35
CA PRO A 103 3.10 1.43 23.09
C PRO A 103 4.30 2.35 22.86
N LEU A 104 4.34 3.06 21.73
CA LEU A 104 5.40 4.01 21.42
C LEU A 104 5.42 5.17 22.43
N ASP A 105 4.27 5.66 22.90
CA ASP A 105 4.20 6.78 23.85
C ASP A 105 4.89 6.47 25.18
N ARG A 106 4.77 5.22 25.64
CA ARG A 106 5.51 4.72 26.82
C ARG A 106 6.98 4.47 26.52
N THR A 107 7.28 3.89 25.35
CA THR A 107 8.64 3.49 24.99
C THR A 107 9.54 4.70 24.75
N LEU A 108 9.01 5.74 24.10
CA LEU A 108 9.72 6.98 23.78
C LEU A 108 8.89 8.20 24.24
N PRO A 109 8.89 8.52 25.55
CA PRO A 109 8.08 9.61 26.08
C PRO A 109 8.39 10.96 25.42
N GLY A 110 7.32 11.65 25.06
CA GLY A 110 7.35 13.03 24.57
C GLY A 110 7.60 13.20 23.07
N ILE A 111 7.69 12.12 22.28
CA ILE A 111 7.81 12.22 20.81
C ILE A 111 6.44 12.26 20.12
N MET A 112 5.38 11.74 20.76
CA MET A 112 4.04 11.72 20.22
C MET A 112 3.22 12.91 20.74
N ASP A 113 2.62 13.67 19.82
CA ASP A 113 1.60 14.66 20.17
C ASP A 113 0.42 14.01 20.90
N PRO A 114 -0.27 14.73 21.80
CA PRO A 114 -1.41 14.18 22.55
C PRO A 114 -2.47 13.52 21.65
N GLU A 115 -2.79 14.12 20.51
CA GLU A 115 -3.74 13.60 19.53
C GLU A 115 -3.31 12.26 18.92
N ASN A 116 -2.00 11.99 18.87
CA ASN A 116 -1.43 10.79 18.28
C ASN A 116 -1.41 9.59 19.23
N ARG A 117 -1.47 9.80 20.54
CA ARG A 117 -1.21 8.75 21.55
C ARG A 117 -2.22 7.60 21.56
N VAL A 118 -3.45 7.88 21.15
CA VAL A 118 -4.51 6.87 21.11
C VAL A 118 -4.54 6.23 19.72
N ALA A 119 -4.10 4.98 19.65
CA ALA A 119 -4.27 4.12 18.48
C ALA A 119 -5.76 3.84 18.29
N ARG A 120 -6.24 3.92 17.04
CA ARG A 120 -7.66 3.73 16.70
C ARG A 120 -7.78 2.82 15.50
N PHE A 121 -8.72 1.88 15.56
CA PHE A 121 -8.93 0.90 14.50
C PHE A 121 -10.39 0.46 14.40
N GLN A 122 -10.73 -0.15 13.28
CA GLN A 122 -12.02 -0.80 13.04
C GLN A 122 -11.80 -2.25 12.63
N VAL A 123 -12.54 -3.18 13.23
CA VAL A 123 -12.57 -4.59 12.85
C VAL A 123 -13.86 -4.87 12.07
N VAL A 124 -13.74 -5.59 10.96
CA VAL A 124 -14.87 -6.09 10.17
C VAL A 124 -14.76 -7.61 10.12
N LEU A 125 -15.69 -8.32 10.76
CA LEU A 125 -15.67 -9.77 10.89
C LEU A 125 -16.89 -10.39 10.21
N PRO A 126 -16.76 -11.57 9.55
CA PRO A 126 -17.91 -12.33 9.11
C PRO A 126 -18.67 -12.89 10.31
N LYS A 127 -20.00 -12.96 10.21
CA LYS A 127 -20.82 -13.66 11.23
C LYS A 127 -20.61 -15.17 11.21
N GLN A 128 -20.25 -15.72 10.05
CA GLN A 128 -19.97 -17.14 9.85
C GLN A 128 -18.69 -17.27 9.02
N TRP A 129 -17.72 -18.03 9.53
CA TRP A 129 -16.48 -18.31 8.83
C TRP A 129 -16.71 -19.42 7.80
N LYS A 130 -16.10 -19.29 6.62
CA LYS A 130 -16.26 -20.28 5.53
C LYS A 130 -15.44 -21.55 5.73
N SER A 131 -14.54 -21.55 6.69
CA SER A 131 -13.64 -22.65 7.02
C SER A 131 -13.37 -22.67 8.53
N GLN A 132 -12.61 -23.64 9.00
CA GLN A 132 -12.08 -23.65 10.37
C GLN A 132 -11.12 -22.48 10.64
N TYR A 133 -10.48 -21.95 9.59
CA TYR A 133 -9.62 -20.79 9.69
C TYR A 133 -10.45 -19.52 9.79
N LYS A 134 -9.88 -18.54 10.50
CA LYS A 134 -10.45 -17.22 10.70
C LYS A 134 -9.47 -16.16 10.18
N PRO A 135 -9.26 -16.10 8.85
CA PRO A 135 -8.25 -15.23 8.25
C PRO A 135 -8.55 -13.75 8.50
N ILE A 136 -7.51 -12.97 8.80
CA ILE A 136 -7.60 -11.52 9.00
C ILE A 136 -6.56 -10.81 8.14
N CYS A 137 -7.01 -9.80 7.41
CA CYS A 137 -6.14 -8.85 6.71
C CYS A 137 -6.11 -7.50 7.44
N LEU A 138 -4.94 -7.06 7.89
CA LEU A 138 -4.75 -5.75 8.52
C LEU A 138 -4.35 -4.72 7.46
N HIS A 139 -5.12 -3.64 7.35
CA HIS A 139 -5.00 -2.62 6.33
C HIS A 139 -4.37 -1.35 6.90
N LEU A 140 -3.27 -0.91 6.31
CA LEU A 140 -2.62 0.37 6.62
C LEU A 140 -2.96 1.43 5.56
N SER A 141 -3.24 2.67 6.00
CA SER A 141 -3.66 3.75 5.11
C SER A 141 -2.50 4.31 4.29
N GLY A 142 -2.78 4.57 3.01
CA GLY A 142 -1.94 5.40 2.15
C GLY A 142 -2.16 6.90 2.40
N THR A 143 -1.38 7.73 1.71
CA THR A 143 -1.44 9.18 1.86
C THR A 143 -2.83 9.74 1.56
N GLY A 144 -3.42 10.47 2.52
CA GLY A 144 -4.74 11.09 2.39
C GLY A 144 -5.93 10.18 2.73
N ASP A 145 -5.70 8.91 3.04
CA ASP A 145 -6.75 7.98 3.50
C ASP A 145 -7.00 8.11 5.01
N HIS A 146 -7.68 9.20 5.39
CA HIS A 146 -7.81 9.63 6.77
C HIS A 146 -8.71 8.74 7.66
N THR A 147 -9.71 8.08 7.11
CA THR A 147 -10.74 7.37 7.88
C THR A 147 -10.73 5.86 7.60
N TYR A 148 -11.72 5.13 8.12
CA TYR A 148 -11.91 3.71 7.80
C TYR A 148 -12.69 3.49 6.50
N SER A 149 -13.53 4.45 6.11
CA SER A 149 -14.63 4.25 5.17
C SER A 149 -14.17 3.74 3.82
N ARG A 150 -13.10 4.32 3.27
CA ARG A 150 -12.57 3.97 1.96
C ARG A 150 -12.03 2.54 1.92
N ARG A 151 -11.14 2.18 2.85
CA ARG A 151 -10.64 0.80 2.98
C ARG A 151 -11.76 -0.19 3.30
N ARG A 152 -12.78 0.22 4.05
CA ARG A 152 -13.94 -0.64 4.33
C ARG A 152 -14.75 -0.93 3.06
N VAL A 153 -15.19 0.12 2.37
CA VAL A 153 -16.10 0.03 1.22
C VAL A 153 -15.42 -0.65 0.03
N PHE A 154 -14.18 -0.27 -0.30
CA PHE A 154 -13.57 -0.71 -1.55
C PHE A 154 -12.78 -2.02 -1.44
N LEU A 155 -12.41 -2.43 -0.22
CA LEU A 155 -11.61 -3.63 0.01
C LEU A 155 -12.19 -4.56 1.09
N ALA A 156 -12.37 -4.11 2.33
CA ALA A 156 -12.75 -4.99 3.44
C ALA A 156 -14.10 -5.69 3.22
N ASN A 157 -15.09 -4.98 2.68
CA ASN A 157 -16.40 -5.57 2.37
C ASN A 157 -16.31 -6.67 1.30
N LYS A 158 -15.37 -6.57 0.35
CA LYS A 158 -15.14 -7.62 -0.66
C LYS A 158 -14.43 -8.83 -0.04
N LEU A 159 -13.41 -8.58 0.79
CA LEU A 159 -12.73 -9.64 1.54
C LEU A 159 -13.72 -10.38 2.46
N LEU A 160 -14.68 -9.66 3.04
CA LEU A 160 -15.74 -10.24 3.85
C LEU A 160 -16.60 -11.24 3.07
N GLU A 161 -16.91 -10.94 1.80
CA GLU A 161 -17.62 -11.88 0.90
C GLU A 161 -16.84 -13.17 0.69
N ASP A 162 -15.51 -13.13 0.79
CA ASP A 162 -14.62 -14.29 0.73
C ASP A 162 -14.41 -14.99 2.09
N GLY A 163 -15.05 -14.51 3.16
CA GLY A 163 -14.87 -15.04 4.52
C GLY A 163 -13.58 -14.57 5.20
N ILE A 164 -12.97 -13.49 4.69
CA ILE A 164 -11.77 -12.87 5.25
C ILE A 164 -12.17 -11.63 6.05
N GLY A 165 -11.85 -11.62 7.35
CA GLY A 165 -12.05 -10.44 8.18
C GLY A 165 -10.98 -9.38 7.92
N SER A 166 -11.23 -8.16 8.38
CA SER A 166 -10.28 -7.05 8.22
C SER A 166 -10.10 -6.25 9.50
N ILE A 167 -8.87 -5.77 9.73
CA ILE A 167 -8.57 -4.72 10.72
C ILE A 167 -8.11 -3.49 9.96
N ILE A 168 -8.77 -2.35 10.14
CA ILE A 168 -8.50 -1.10 9.43
C ILE A 168 -7.93 -0.10 10.43
N VAL A 169 -6.64 0.21 10.30
CA VAL A 169 -5.92 1.08 11.25
C VAL A 169 -6.00 2.55 10.85
N MET A 170 -6.24 3.46 11.81
CA MET A 170 -6.09 4.91 11.57
C MET A 170 -4.66 5.32 11.88
N ASN A 171 -3.92 5.79 10.87
CA ASN A 171 -2.55 6.24 11.09
C ASN A 171 -2.50 7.41 12.09
N PRO A 172 -1.38 7.56 12.82
CA PRO A 172 -1.04 8.83 13.45
C PRO A 172 -1.16 9.99 12.46
N PHE A 173 -1.44 11.20 12.95
CA PHE A 173 -1.64 12.41 12.15
C PHE A 173 -2.87 12.42 11.23
N TYR A 174 -3.75 11.41 11.31
CA TYR A 174 -4.91 11.28 10.43
C TYR A 174 -6.23 11.40 11.20
N TRP A 175 -7.21 12.12 10.63
CA TRP A 175 -8.56 12.26 11.20
C TRP A 175 -8.55 12.61 12.70
N LYS A 176 -9.03 11.71 13.57
CA LYS A 176 -9.08 11.87 15.03
C LYS A 176 -7.70 11.98 15.68
N ARG A 177 -6.64 11.60 14.96
CA ARG A 177 -5.23 11.67 15.38
C ARG A 177 -4.49 12.84 14.72
N LYS A 178 -5.16 13.70 13.94
CA LYS A 178 -4.52 14.80 13.21
C LYS A 178 -4.30 16.02 14.11
N PRO A 179 -3.08 16.58 14.20
CA PRO A 179 -2.85 17.87 14.84
C PRO A 179 -3.75 18.97 14.25
N LYS A 180 -4.16 19.92 15.10
CA LYS A 180 -5.12 20.98 14.72
C LYS A 180 -4.60 21.86 13.59
N ASP A 181 -3.30 22.10 13.58
CA ASP A 181 -2.61 22.96 12.62
C ASP A 181 -2.13 22.23 11.35
N GLN A 182 -2.29 20.90 11.29
CA GLN A 182 -1.93 20.13 10.11
C GLN A 182 -3.04 20.20 9.05
N ARG A 183 -2.66 20.47 7.80
CA ARG A 183 -3.58 20.51 6.65
C ARG A 183 -3.61 19.17 5.90
N GLY A 184 -4.74 18.48 5.99
CA GLY A 184 -4.92 17.16 5.35
C GLY A 184 -3.85 16.16 5.82
N SER A 185 -3.27 15.43 4.89
CA SER A 185 -2.17 14.48 5.14
C SER A 185 -0.77 15.11 5.04
N SER A 186 -0.67 16.42 4.85
CA SER A 186 0.62 17.12 4.72
C SER A 186 1.22 17.29 6.10
N LEU A 187 2.17 16.42 6.46
CA LEU A 187 2.84 16.45 7.77
C LEU A 187 3.60 17.77 7.95
N ASN A 188 3.65 18.25 9.20
CA ASN A 188 4.26 19.53 9.53
C ASN A 188 5.79 19.44 9.54
N TYR A 189 6.34 18.33 10.04
CA TYR A 189 7.77 18.09 10.15
C TYR A 189 8.20 16.78 9.48
N VAL A 190 9.47 16.69 9.06
CA VAL A 190 10.03 15.43 8.54
C VAL A 190 10.00 14.35 9.64
N SER A 191 10.33 14.69 10.88
CA SER A 191 10.28 13.77 12.02
C SER A 191 8.91 13.12 12.24
N ASP A 192 7.81 13.77 11.84
CA ASP A 192 6.46 13.24 11.97
C ASP A 192 6.28 11.94 11.18
N LEU A 193 7.00 11.78 10.05
CA LEU A 193 7.04 10.52 9.29
C LEU A 193 7.56 9.37 10.14
N PHE A 194 8.64 9.61 10.88
CA PHE A 194 9.32 8.58 11.66
C PHE A 194 8.53 8.25 12.94
N VAL A 195 7.93 9.26 13.57
CA VAL A 195 6.99 9.05 14.68
C VAL A 195 5.79 8.23 14.21
N MET A 196 5.22 8.56 13.04
CA MET A 196 4.13 7.77 12.44
C MET A 196 4.56 6.32 12.19
N GLY A 197 5.74 6.12 11.59
CA GLY A 197 6.27 4.80 11.27
C GLY A 197 6.49 3.94 12.50
N GLY A 198 7.21 4.46 13.50
CA GLY A 198 7.46 3.76 14.76
C GLY A 198 6.16 3.37 15.48
N ALA A 199 5.17 4.26 15.48
CA ALA A 199 3.88 4.01 16.14
C ALA A 199 3.11 2.89 15.42
N LEU A 200 3.06 2.92 14.09
CA LEU A 200 2.38 1.91 13.31
C LEU A 200 3.03 0.52 13.45
N ILE A 201 4.36 0.43 13.54
CA ILE A 201 5.06 -0.85 13.78
C ILE A 201 4.59 -1.48 15.08
N VAL A 202 4.60 -0.74 16.20
CA VAL A 202 4.22 -1.26 17.52
C VAL A 202 2.71 -1.48 17.66
N GLU A 203 1.89 -0.61 17.08
CA GLU A 203 0.42 -0.72 17.08
C GLU A 203 -0.04 -1.93 16.25
N CYS A 204 0.57 -2.14 15.09
CA CYS A 204 0.28 -3.29 14.23
C CYS A 204 0.64 -4.61 14.93
N HIS A 205 1.81 -4.69 15.56
CA HIS A 205 2.20 -5.86 16.34
C HIS A 205 1.20 -6.17 17.46
N THR A 206 0.75 -5.14 18.19
CA THR A 206 -0.26 -5.26 19.25
C THR A 206 -1.57 -5.86 18.72
N LEU A 207 -2.01 -5.43 17.54
CA LEU A 207 -3.21 -5.94 16.89
C LEU A 207 -3.04 -7.39 16.39
N LEU A 208 -1.85 -7.77 15.91
CA LEU A 208 -1.54 -9.14 15.52
C LEU A 208 -1.53 -10.09 16.73
N LEU A 209 -0.99 -9.67 17.88
CA LEU A 209 -1.09 -10.43 19.14
C LEU A 209 -2.54 -10.57 19.61
N TRP A 210 -3.34 -9.50 19.49
CA TRP A 210 -4.77 -9.57 19.75
C TRP A 210 -5.45 -10.58 18.83
N CYS A 211 -5.09 -10.60 17.55
CA CYS A 211 -5.60 -11.59 16.60
C CYS A 211 -5.29 -13.02 17.04
N GLU A 212 -4.03 -13.31 17.34
CA GLU A 212 -3.57 -14.63 17.76
C GLU A 212 -4.28 -15.08 19.05
N LYS A 213 -4.38 -14.22 20.06
CA LYS A 213 -5.05 -14.53 21.33
C LYS A 213 -6.53 -14.92 21.16
N HIS A 214 -7.20 -14.42 20.11
CA HIS A 214 -8.60 -14.72 19.82
C HIS A 214 -8.78 -15.83 18.77
N GLY A 215 -7.70 -16.52 18.41
CA GLY A 215 -7.73 -17.63 17.46
C GLY A 215 -7.99 -17.19 16.01
N TYR A 216 -7.60 -15.97 15.65
CA TYR A 216 -7.62 -15.52 14.27
C TYR A 216 -6.34 -15.94 13.53
N GLY A 217 -6.48 -16.40 12.29
CA GLY A 217 -5.38 -16.90 11.48
C GLY A 217 -5.89 -17.65 10.24
N PRO A 218 -5.16 -17.64 9.11
CA PRO A 218 -3.90 -16.95 8.84
C PRO A 218 -4.00 -15.40 8.87
N LEU A 219 -2.87 -14.71 9.02
CA LEU A 219 -2.81 -13.25 9.14
C LEU A 219 -2.09 -12.62 7.94
N ALA A 220 -2.64 -11.51 7.44
CA ALA A 220 -2.06 -10.72 6.37
C ALA A 220 -1.84 -9.25 6.77
N LEU A 221 -0.77 -8.67 6.28
CA LEU A 221 -0.49 -7.24 6.29
C LEU A 221 -0.62 -6.69 4.87
N HIS A 222 -1.43 -5.65 4.73
CA HIS A 222 -1.68 -5.00 3.45
C HIS A 222 -1.70 -3.48 3.62
N GLY A 223 -1.27 -2.80 2.57
CA GLY A 223 -1.54 -1.38 2.41
C GLY A 223 -1.18 -0.91 1.01
N ILE A 224 -1.55 0.33 0.71
CA ILE A 224 -1.31 0.95 -0.59
C ILE A 224 -0.45 2.20 -0.40
N SER A 225 0.54 2.42 -1.28
CA SER A 225 1.45 3.56 -1.24
C SER A 225 2.18 3.62 0.10
N MET A 226 2.14 4.74 0.82
CA MET A 226 2.63 4.83 2.21
C MET A 226 2.14 3.68 3.10
N GLY A 227 0.91 3.19 2.92
CA GLY A 227 0.38 2.06 3.68
C GLY A 227 1.07 0.73 3.32
N GLY A 228 1.42 0.51 2.05
CA GLY A 228 2.14 -0.69 1.60
C GLY A 228 3.58 -0.69 2.11
N TYR A 229 4.17 0.50 2.15
CA TYR A 229 5.46 0.72 2.79
C TYR A 229 5.43 0.36 4.27
N MET A 230 4.45 0.89 5.00
CA MET A 230 4.28 0.59 6.41
C MET A 230 3.95 -0.89 6.68
N ALA A 231 3.20 -1.55 5.80
CA ALA A 231 2.95 -2.99 5.91
C ALA A 231 4.26 -3.78 5.86
N SER A 232 5.19 -3.35 5.00
CA SER A 232 6.51 -3.97 4.90
C SER A 232 7.32 -3.79 6.18
N LEU A 233 7.35 -2.59 6.75
CA LEU A 233 8.02 -2.34 8.03
C LEU A 233 7.40 -3.15 9.19
N CYS A 234 6.06 -3.16 9.31
CA CYS A 234 5.37 -3.91 10.35
C CYS A 234 5.65 -5.43 10.29
N ALA A 235 5.84 -5.98 9.09
CA ALA A 235 6.14 -7.40 8.91
C ALA A 235 7.53 -7.79 9.46
N THR A 236 8.49 -6.86 9.46
CA THR A 236 9.89 -7.15 9.87
C THR A 236 10.03 -7.52 11.34
N VAL A 237 9.16 -6.99 12.21
CA VAL A 237 9.18 -7.27 13.65
C VAL A 237 8.28 -8.42 14.07
N TRP A 238 7.46 -8.96 13.16
CA TRP A 238 6.58 -10.08 13.47
C TRP A 238 7.37 -11.41 13.48
N PRO A 239 7.29 -12.22 14.56
CA PRO A 239 8.18 -13.37 14.72
C PRO A 239 7.67 -14.67 14.08
N LYS A 240 6.56 -14.63 13.33
CA LYS A 240 5.96 -15.81 12.68
C LYS A 240 5.79 -15.57 11.17
N PRO A 241 5.58 -16.61 10.36
CA PRO A 241 5.21 -16.43 8.96
C PRO A 241 3.96 -15.55 8.82
N ILE A 242 3.99 -14.56 7.93
CA ILE A 242 2.89 -13.61 7.71
C ILE A 242 2.77 -13.27 6.23
N SER A 243 1.54 -13.26 5.71
CA SER A 243 1.27 -12.80 4.35
C SER A 243 1.51 -11.29 4.26
N LEU A 244 2.38 -10.84 3.36
CA LEU A 244 2.71 -9.42 3.17
C LEU A 244 2.37 -9.00 1.74
N ILE A 245 1.42 -8.06 1.62
CA ILE A 245 0.90 -7.57 0.34
C ILE A 245 1.07 -6.04 0.23
N PRO A 246 2.30 -5.56 -0.04
CA PRO A 246 2.60 -4.14 -0.19
C PRO A 246 2.28 -3.70 -1.62
N CYS A 247 1.31 -2.80 -1.76
CA CYS A 247 0.88 -2.29 -3.05
C CYS A 247 1.42 -0.88 -3.28
N LEU A 248 1.92 -0.62 -4.49
CA LEU A 248 2.40 0.69 -4.95
C LEU A 248 3.45 1.29 -3.99
N SER A 249 4.34 0.45 -3.47
CA SER A 249 5.41 0.84 -2.57
C SER A 249 6.65 0.04 -2.90
N TRP A 250 7.81 0.51 -2.44
CA TRP A 250 9.09 -0.15 -2.70
C TRP A 250 9.93 -0.25 -1.43
N THR A 251 11.24 -0.26 -1.58
CA THR A 251 12.21 -0.64 -0.55
C THR A 251 12.70 0.52 0.31
N THR A 252 12.47 1.77 -0.11
CA THR A 252 12.74 2.98 0.67
C THR A 252 11.70 4.07 0.39
N ALA A 253 11.46 4.96 1.36
CA ALA A 253 10.64 6.15 1.16
C ALA A 253 11.43 7.36 0.59
N SER A 254 12.76 7.30 0.57
CA SER A 254 13.61 8.41 0.10
C SER A 254 13.27 8.83 -1.32
N VAL A 255 13.12 7.86 -2.22
CA VAL A 255 12.78 8.09 -3.63
C VAL A 255 11.44 8.77 -3.84
N VAL A 256 10.51 8.69 -2.87
CA VAL A 256 9.20 9.36 -2.98
C VAL A 256 9.35 10.87 -2.81
N PHE A 257 10.09 11.28 -1.77
CA PHE A 257 10.21 12.69 -1.41
C PHE A 257 11.41 13.39 -2.06
N VAL A 258 12.34 12.64 -2.64
CA VAL A 258 13.53 13.20 -3.30
C VAL A 258 13.40 13.14 -4.82
N ASP A 259 13.01 12.01 -5.40
CA ASP A 259 13.04 11.80 -6.85
C ASP A 259 11.65 11.78 -7.50
N GLY A 260 10.66 11.24 -6.79
CA GLY A 260 9.29 11.10 -7.24
C GLY A 260 8.53 12.42 -7.24
N ILE A 261 7.32 12.40 -7.77
CA ILE A 261 6.51 13.63 -7.92
C ILE A 261 6.10 14.27 -6.59
N MET A 262 6.31 13.59 -5.44
CA MET A 262 6.14 14.19 -4.11
C MET A 262 7.29 15.11 -3.70
N ALA A 263 8.44 15.06 -4.38
CA ALA A 263 9.51 16.04 -4.18
C ALA A 263 9.05 17.49 -4.43
N ALA A 264 8.15 17.68 -5.40
CA ALA A 264 7.52 18.98 -5.66
C ALA A 264 6.52 19.41 -4.57
N ALA A 265 6.17 18.54 -3.62
CA ALA A 265 5.34 18.86 -2.46
C ALA A 265 6.14 19.17 -1.21
N VAL A 266 7.46 18.96 -1.19
CA VAL A 266 8.31 19.27 -0.05
C VAL A 266 8.56 20.78 0.02
N ASP A 267 8.46 21.36 1.21
CA ASP A 267 8.81 22.77 1.44
C ASP A 267 10.33 22.96 1.57
N TRP A 268 11.05 22.77 0.46
CA TRP A 268 12.52 22.83 0.41
C TRP A 268 13.08 24.13 0.97
N GLN A 269 12.42 25.27 0.75
CA GLN A 269 12.87 26.56 1.27
C GLN A 269 12.95 26.57 2.81
N THR A 270 11.94 26.01 3.48
CA THR A 270 11.89 25.90 4.94
C THR A 270 12.96 24.93 5.44
N LEU A 271 13.11 23.78 4.79
CA LEU A 271 14.13 22.77 5.14
C LEU A 271 15.56 23.31 4.97
N THR A 272 15.84 23.98 3.85
CA THR A 272 17.14 24.61 3.57
C THR A 272 17.46 25.69 4.58
N LYS A 273 16.51 26.59 4.86
CA LYS A 273 16.70 27.64 5.87
C LYS A 273 17.06 27.03 7.23
N GLN A 274 16.31 26.03 7.68
CA GLN A 274 16.56 25.42 8.99
C GLN A 274 17.91 24.70 9.04
N TYR A 275 18.24 23.92 8.01
CA TYR A 275 19.48 23.15 7.93
C TYR A 275 20.73 24.02 8.07
N PHE A 276 20.76 25.18 7.41
CA PHE A 276 21.89 26.10 7.51
C PHE A 276 21.85 27.03 8.73
N SER A 277 20.66 27.28 9.30
CA SER A 277 20.53 28.11 10.51
C SER A 277 20.90 27.38 11.80
N ASP A 278 20.80 26.05 11.81
CA ASP A 278 21.07 25.21 12.97
C ASP A 278 22.04 24.09 12.57
N SER A 279 23.31 24.26 12.92
CA SER A 279 24.38 23.35 12.52
C SER A 279 24.23 21.94 13.08
N ILE A 280 23.33 21.70 14.06
CA ILE A 280 23.11 20.38 14.64
C ILE A 280 22.62 19.36 13.60
N TYR A 281 21.86 19.81 12.59
CA TYR A 281 21.38 18.93 11.52
C TYR A 281 22.56 18.43 10.67
N ALA A 282 23.44 19.34 10.26
CA ALA A 282 24.60 19.03 9.42
C ALA A 282 25.71 18.28 10.17
N THR A 283 25.92 18.58 11.45
CA THR A 283 27.08 18.07 12.22
C THR A 283 26.73 16.85 13.07
N THR A 284 25.70 16.96 13.92
CA THR A 284 25.38 15.92 14.90
C THR A 284 24.40 14.89 14.33
N ILE A 285 23.29 15.32 13.73
CA ILE A 285 22.26 14.40 13.23
C ILE A 285 22.79 13.62 12.03
N ARG A 286 23.33 14.33 11.02
CA ARG A 286 23.86 13.68 9.82
C ARG A 286 24.95 12.65 10.12
N SER A 287 25.86 12.92 11.04
CA SER A 287 26.92 11.96 11.41
C SER A 287 26.39 10.69 12.07
N ARG A 288 25.22 10.75 12.74
CA ARG A 288 24.62 9.59 13.43
C ARG A 288 23.79 8.69 12.54
N ILE A 289 23.38 9.18 11.37
CA ILE A 289 22.58 8.42 10.39
C ILE A 289 23.43 7.80 9.28
N GLN A 290 24.76 7.90 9.37
CA GLN A 290 25.70 7.39 8.38
C GLN A 290 26.40 6.09 8.84
N PRO A 291 26.55 5.08 7.97
CA PRO A 291 25.93 4.97 6.64
C PRO A 291 24.41 4.82 6.74
N SER A 292 23.67 5.49 5.85
CA SER A 292 22.19 5.46 5.84
C SER A 292 21.62 4.15 5.32
N ILE A 293 22.35 3.47 4.43
CA ILE A 293 22.00 2.17 3.86
C ILE A 293 23.18 1.20 4.11
N PRO A 294 22.92 -0.09 4.41
CA PRO A 294 23.98 -1.08 4.52
C PRO A 294 24.65 -1.27 3.16
N PRO A 295 26.00 -1.36 3.06
CA PRO A 295 26.71 -1.40 1.77
C PRO A 295 26.23 -2.47 0.78
N ARG A 296 25.75 -3.62 1.28
CA ARG A 296 25.20 -4.72 0.45
C ARG A 296 23.92 -4.36 -0.31
N TYR A 297 23.25 -3.29 0.07
CA TYR A 297 22.03 -2.80 -0.57
C TYR A 297 22.26 -1.48 -1.33
N HIS A 298 23.51 -1.03 -1.43
CA HIS A 298 23.86 0.02 -2.38
C HIS A 298 23.59 -0.50 -3.79
N TYR A 299 22.70 0.18 -4.50
CA TYR A 299 22.32 -0.16 -5.85
C TYR A 299 22.80 0.95 -6.79
N PRO A 300 23.42 0.63 -7.93
CA PRO A 300 23.98 1.66 -8.81
C PRO A 300 22.87 2.60 -9.30
N HIS A 301 23.08 3.91 -9.20
CA HIS A 301 22.08 4.91 -9.61
C HIS A 301 21.69 4.76 -11.10
N GLU A 302 22.62 4.32 -11.93
CA GLU A 302 22.41 4.09 -13.37
C GLU A 302 21.68 2.77 -13.67
N ALA A 303 21.51 1.88 -12.69
CA ALA A 303 20.86 0.61 -12.90
C ALA A 303 19.40 0.83 -13.33
N PRO A 304 18.98 0.25 -14.46
CA PRO A 304 17.63 0.41 -14.96
C PRO A 304 16.62 -0.21 -13.98
N ASP A 305 15.37 0.25 -14.03
CA ASP A 305 14.28 -0.43 -13.34
C ASP A 305 14.15 -1.85 -13.95
N PRO A 306 14.39 -2.93 -13.18
CA PRO A 306 14.33 -4.30 -13.69
C PRO A 306 12.93 -4.71 -14.16
N PHE A 307 11.90 -3.91 -13.84
CA PHE A 307 10.51 -4.13 -14.24
C PHE A 307 10.02 -3.12 -15.29
N ALA A 308 10.89 -2.24 -15.82
CA ALA A 308 10.52 -1.33 -16.89
C ALA A 308 10.43 -2.06 -18.24
N VAL A 309 9.39 -1.74 -19.01
CA VAL A 309 9.28 -2.19 -20.40
C VAL A 309 10.20 -1.31 -21.26
N PRO A 310 11.04 -1.89 -22.14
CA PRO A 310 11.89 -1.12 -23.04
C PRO A 310 11.04 -0.19 -23.93
N ASN A 311 11.40 1.09 -23.99
CA ASN A 311 10.79 2.02 -24.94
C ASN A 311 11.15 1.58 -26.38
N PRO A 312 10.19 1.34 -27.28
CA PRO A 312 10.47 0.91 -28.65
C PRO A 312 11.25 1.94 -29.48
N VAL A 313 11.40 3.18 -28.99
CA VAL A 313 12.16 4.25 -29.66
C VAL A 313 13.68 4.10 -29.47
N ASN A 314 14.14 3.45 -28.40
CA ASN A 314 15.59 3.26 -28.15
C ASN A 314 16.13 1.93 -28.70
N ALA A 315 15.25 1.04 -29.18
CA ALA A 315 15.64 -0.25 -29.76
C ALA A 315 16.35 -0.15 -31.12
N GLN A 316 16.38 1.03 -31.76
CA GLN A 316 17.09 1.24 -33.02
C GLN A 316 18.56 1.64 -32.87
N ASN A 317 19.04 1.96 -31.66
CA ASN A 317 20.43 2.39 -31.44
C ASN A 317 21.26 1.45 -30.54
N SER A 318 20.77 0.23 -30.28
CA SER A 318 21.53 -0.76 -29.51
C SER A 318 21.47 -2.13 -30.17
N ALA A 319 21.89 -2.20 -31.44
CA ALA A 319 22.45 -3.43 -31.98
C ALA A 319 23.96 -3.40 -31.77
N VAL A 320 24.53 -4.56 -31.42
CA VAL A 320 25.94 -4.84 -31.10
C VAL A 320 26.30 -4.61 -29.62
N THR A 321 26.05 -5.63 -28.80
CA THR A 321 27.10 -6.45 -28.17
C THR A 321 26.42 -7.71 -27.62
N GLN A 322 26.48 -8.81 -28.37
CA GLN A 322 26.16 -10.13 -27.81
C GLN A 322 27.26 -10.47 -26.81
N THR A 323 26.95 -10.42 -25.51
CA THR A 323 27.76 -11.10 -24.50
C THR A 323 26.97 -12.31 -24.04
N THR A 324 27.44 -13.48 -24.45
CA THR A 324 26.98 -14.79 -24.00
C THR A 324 27.27 -14.95 -22.51
N CYS A 325 26.24 -14.89 -21.67
CA CYS A 325 26.36 -15.35 -20.28
C CYS A 325 26.28 -16.88 -20.27
N THR A 326 27.45 -17.51 -20.23
CA THR A 326 27.65 -18.93 -19.94
C THR A 326 27.22 -19.26 -18.51
N ASP A 327 26.60 -20.43 -18.35
CA ASP A 327 26.27 -21.09 -17.08
C ASP A 327 27.38 -20.96 -16.03
N ALA A 328 27.11 -20.22 -14.95
CA ALA A 328 27.92 -20.28 -13.74
C ALA A 328 27.43 -21.46 -12.88
N ARG A 329 28.19 -22.54 -12.93
CA ARG A 329 28.06 -23.71 -12.05
C ARG A 329 28.07 -23.28 -10.59
N VAL A 330 27.12 -23.81 -9.84
CA VAL A 330 27.09 -23.83 -8.37
C VAL A 330 28.37 -24.50 -7.88
N GLY A 331 29.24 -23.70 -7.27
CA GLY A 331 30.44 -24.17 -6.56
C GLY A 331 30.13 -24.35 -5.08
N ASP A 332 30.54 -25.50 -4.56
CA ASP A 332 30.33 -26.01 -3.21
C ASP A 332 30.67 -25.03 -2.08
N LEU A 333 29.81 -25.00 -1.06
CA LEU A 333 30.16 -24.53 0.28
C LEU A 333 29.83 -25.63 1.32
N PRO A 334 30.70 -25.81 2.33
CA PRO A 334 30.79 -27.04 3.10
C PRO A 334 29.66 -27.20 4.12
N VAL A 335 29.14 -28.43 4.16
CA VAL A 335 28.29 -28.97 5.22
C VAL A 335 29.10 -29.02 6.52
N SER A 336 28.60 -28.37 7.57
CA SER A 336 28.99 -28.67 8.95
C SER A 336 27.71 -29.02 9.72
N SER A 337 27.53 -30.32 9.87
CA SER A 337 26.58 -30.99 10.72
C SER A 337 26.99 -30.84 12.18
N GLU A 338 26.09 -30.37 13.05
CA GLU A 338 26.02 -30.81 14.44
C GLU A 338 24.66 -30.42 15.06
N LEU A 339 23.84 -31.45 15.30
CA LEU A 339 22.68 -31.39 16.20
C LEU A 339 23.18 -31.41 17.65
N PRO A 340 22.38 -30.86 18.59
CA PRO A 340 22.27 -31.49 19.90
C PRO A 340 20.87 -32.00 20.19
N THR A 341 20.89 -33.21 20.72
CA THR A 341 19.80 -34.09 21.12
C THR A 341 19.02 -33.62 22.34
N ARG A 342 17.72 -33.97 22.30
CA ARG A 342 16.76 -34.15 23.40
C ARG A 342 17.39 -34.74 24.67
N SER A 343 17.08 -34.15 25.83
CA SER A 343 17.11 -34.84 27.12
C SER A 343 15.80 -34.65 27.87
N ASN A 344 15.20 -35.79 28.23
CA ASN A 344 14.01 -35.91 29.08
C ASN A 344 14.28 -35.41 30.50
N HIS A 345 13.32 -34.70 31.09
CA HIS A 345 13.05 -34.85 32.52
C HIS A 345 11.55 -34.73 32.81
N SER A 346 11.04 -35.84 33.33
CA SER A 346 9.75 -36.02 33.99
C SER A 346 9.75 -35.39 35.38
N GLY A 347 8.68 -34.68 35.72
CA GLY A 347 8.38 -34.23 37.07
C GLY A 347 6.88 -33.95 37.20
N SER A 348 6.16 -34.87 37.83
CA SER A 348 4.73 -34.90 38.07
C SER A 348 4.28 -34.04 39.28
N THR A 349 2.94 -33.90 39.40
CA THR A 349 2.11 -33.40 40.53
C THR A 349 1.80 -31.89 40.50
N SER A 350 0.57 -31.41 40.75
CA SER A 350 -0.73 -31.99 41.12
C SER A 350 -1.85 -30.94 40.91
N SER A 351 -3.07 -31.45 40.69
CA SER A 351 -4.43 -30.87 40.82
C SER A 351 -4.60 -29.52 41.55
N SER A 352 -5.51 -28.64 41.08
CA SER A 352 -6.95 -28.68 41.43
C SER A 352 -7.74 -27.42 40.99
N SER A 353 -9.00 -27.67 40.64
CA SER A 353 -10.23 -26.85 40.82
C SER A 353 -10.47 -25.54 40.02
N GLU A 354 -11.53 -25.65 39.22
CA GLU A 354 -12.57 -24.68 38.84
C GLU A 354 -12.69 -23.39 39.66
N ILE A 355 -13.03 -22.29 38.98
CA ILE A 355 -14.09 -21.32 39.33
C ILE A 355 -14.18 -20.26 38.20
N SER A 356 -15.36 -20.17 37.56
CA SER A 356 -15.79 -19.02 36.76
C SER A 356 -15.91 -17.75 37.62
N PRO A 357 -15.76 -16.54 37.06
CA PRO A 357 -16.88 -15.60 37.18
C PRO A 357 -17.12 -14.67 35.96
N SER A 358 -18.38 -14.66 35.55
CA SER A 358 -19.27 -13.50 35.30
C SER A 358 -18.69 -12.14 34.87
N ALA A 359 -19.25 -11.64 33.77
CA ALA A 359 -19.14 -10.27 33.26
C ALA A 359 -19.70 -9.19 34.22
N PRO A 360 -19.14 -7.96 34.22
CA PRO A 360 -19.73 -6.82 34.92
C PRO A 360 -20.69 -6.00 34.02
N PRO A 361 -21.61 -5.20 34.62
CA PRO A 361 -22.78 -4.66 33.95
C PRO A 361 -22.49 -3.44 33.09
N ILE A 362 -23.18 -3.33 31.95
CA ILE A 362 -23.20 -2.15 31.09
C ILE A 362 -24.27 -1.19 31.60
N SER A 363 -23.85 0.02 31.98
CA SER A 363 -24.74 1.14 32.30
C SER A 363 -25.35 1.71 31.01
N ASN A 364 -26.67 1.61 30.89
CA ASN A 364 -27.47 2.31 29.87
C ASN A 364 -27.48 3.82 30.16
N VAL A 365 -27.01 4.63 29.22
CA VAL A 365 -27.39 6.05 29.15
C VAL A 365 -27.61 6.44 27.69
N GLY A 366 -28.84 6.87 27.41
CA GLY A 366 -29.16 8.02 26.55
C GLY A 366 -28.90 7.87 25.06
N GLN A 367 -29.94 7.48 24.33
CA GLN A 367 -30.08 7.68 22.89
C GLN A 367 -29.95 9.17 22.54
N ASP A 368 -29.19 9.48 21.49
CA ASP A 368 -29.57 10.56 20.58
C ASP A 368 -29.26 10.14 19.14
N SER A 369 -30.33 9.91 18.40
CA SER A 369 -30.36 9.31 17.08
C SER A 369 -30.44 10.40 16.01
N SER A 370 -29.39 10.53 15.20
CA SER A 370 -29.52 11.08 13.84
C SER A 370 -29.22 9.98 12.82
N GLN A 371 -30.25 9.67 12.04
CA GLN A 371 -30.27 8.63 11.03
C GLN A 371 -29.23 8.90 9.93
N LEU A 372 -28.40 7.90 9.65
CA LEU A 372 -27.58 7.83 8.43
C LEU A 372 -27.90 6.49 7.77
N ASP A 373 -28.42 6.59 6.55
CA ASP A 373 -28.99 5.49 5.78
C ASP A 373 -28.03 4.33 5.49
N ARG A 374 -28.63 3.13 5.43
CA ARG A 374 -28.02 1.81 5.16
C ARG A 374 -27.50 1.70 3.71
N PRO A 375 -26.43 0.92 3.46
CA PRO A 375 -26.21 0.33 2.14
C PRO A 375 -26.04 -1.19 2.24
N SER A 376 -27.02 -1.96 1.76
CA SER A 376 -26.89 -3.41 1.60
C SER A 376 -26.75 -3.89 0.15
N ASP A 377 -26.84 -3.03 -0.87
CA ASP A 377 -26.62 -3.44 -2.27
C ASP A 377 -26.04 -2.28 -3.10
N ILE A 378 -24.75 -2.35 -3.45
CA ILE A 378 -24.09 -1.32 -4.27
C ILE A 378 -23.86 -1.89 -5.68
N THR A 379 -24.67 -1.45 -6.65
CA THR A 379 -24.46 -1.71 -8.09
C THR A 379 -23.23 -0.96 -8.63
N GLN A 380 -22.71 -1.33 -9.80
CA GLN A 380 -21.52 -0.71 -10.40
C GLN A 380 -21.70 0.81 -10.65
N ALA A 381 -22.92 1.26 -10.97
CA ALA A 381 -23.26 2.69 -11.11
C ALA A 381 -23.12 3.43 -9.76
N ASN A 382 -23.60 2.83 -8.67
CA ASN A 382 -23.48 3.41 -7.33
C ASN A 382 -22.01 3.47 -6.86
N ARG A 383 -21.11 2.59 -7.35
CA ARG A 383 -19.67 2.66 -7.01
C ARG A 383 -18.96 3.87 -7.59
N ILE A 384 -19.37 4.35 -8.77
CA ILE A 384 -18.76 5.53 -9.41
C ILE A 384 -19.19 6.81 -8.68
N ASP A 385 -20.47 6.92 -8.34
CA ASP A 385 -20.98 8.05 -7.55
C ASP A 385 -20.44 8.07 -6.12
N TRP A 386 -20.25 6.90 -5.50
CA TRP A 386 -19.54 6.79 -4.22
C TRP A 386 -18.04 7.07 -4.36
N ALA A 387 -17.38 6.61 -5.43
CA ALA A 387 -15.99 6.97 -5.68
C ALA A 387 -15.84 8.49 -5.81
N ARG A 388 -16.76 9.20 -6.48
CA ARG A 388 -16.74 10.68 -6.53
C ARG A 388 -16.80 11.34 -5.14
N GLN A 389 -17.57 10.78 -4.21
CA GLN A 389 -17.72 11.30 -2.84
C GLN A 389 -16.55 10.93 -1.91
N TYR A 390 -15.85 9.82 -2.16
CA TYR A 390 -14.82 9.25 -1.28
C TYR A 390 -13.44 9.08 -1.95
N LEU A 391 -13.24 9.68 -3.13
CA LEU A 391 -11.92 9.93 -3.69
C LEU A 391 -11.20 10.93 -2.78
N PRO A 392 -9.88 10.79 -2.53
CA PRO A 392 -9.20 11.63 -1.54
C PRO A 392 -9.06 13.09 -2.04
N PHE A 393 -9.64 13.37 -3.21
CA PHE A 393 -9.36 14.45 -4.10
C PHE A 393 -10.70 14.96 -4.63
N ASN A 394 -10.95 16.25 -4.49
CA ASN A 394 -12.13 16.89 -5.07
C ASN A 394 -11.98 16.92 -6.60
N LEU A 395 -12.52 15.92 -7.28
CA LEU A 395 -12.46 15.80 -8.73
C LEU A 395 -13.51 16.64 -9.47
N SER A 396 -14.27 17.49 -8.77
CA SER A 396 -15.26 18.38 -9.42
C SER A 396 -14.64 19.36 -10.42
N GLN A 397 -13.33 19.62 -10.34
CA GLN A 397 -12.60 20.46 -11.30
C GLN A 397 -12.06 19.70 -12.52
N LEU A 398 -12.09 18.36 -12.51
CA LEU A 398 -11.67 17.52 -13.62
C LEU A 398 -12.93 16.94 -14.27
N LYS A 399 -13.38 17.56 -15.38
CA LYS A 399 -14.49 17.09 -16.25
C LYS A 399 -14.32 15.63 -16.76
N VAL A 400 -13.18 14.99 -16.48
CA VAL A 400 -12.87 13.58 -16.77
C VAL A 400 -13.85 12.62 -16.08
N LEU A 401 -14.29 12.92 -14.86
CA LEU A 401 -15.22 12.04 -14.13
C LEU A 401 -16.68 12.23 -14.53
N ASP A 402 -17.08 13.38 -15.08
CA ASP A 402 -18.40 13.58 -15.68
C ASP A 402 -18.54 12.82 -17.00
N SER A 403 -17.44 12.62 -17.72
CA SER A 403 -17.41 11.74 -18.90
C SER A 403 -17.54 10.24 -18.56
N LEU A 404 -17.29 9.84 -17.31
CA LEU A 404 -17.42 8.45 -16.83
C LEU A 404 -18.78 8.15 -16.19
N ALA A 405 -19.55 9.17 -15.82
CA ALA A 405 -20.83 9.02 -15.13
C ALA A 405 -22.08 9.23 -15.99
N SER A 406 -21.93 9.68 -17.24
CA SER A 406 -23.05 9.73 -18.21
C SER A 406 -23.43 8.35 -18.76
N TRP A 407 -22.95 7.26 -18.15
CA TRP A 407 -23.11 5.90 -18.63
C TRP A 407 -24.37 5.23 -18.07
N SER A 408 -25.50 5.56 -18.67
CA SER A 408 -26.67 4.68 -18.70
C SER A 408 -27.09 4.47 -20.16
N ILE A 409 -26.32 3.68 -20.91
CA ILE A 409 -26.65 3.39 -22.31
C ILE A 409 -26.40 1.90 -22.61
N PRO A 410 -27.41 1.17 -23.15
CA PRO A 410 -27.27 -0.23 -23.56
C PRO A 410 -26.19 -0.45 -24.62
N GLU A 411 -25.62 -1.66 -24.61
CA GLU A 411 -24.44 -2.14 -25.36
C GLU A 411 -24.42 -1.80 -26.87
N SER A 412 -25.56 -1.47 -27.50
CA SER A 412 -25.70 -1.24 -28.94
C SER A 412 -25.30 0.17 -29.42
N LEU A 413 -25.21 1.17 -28.54
CA LEU A 413 -25.01 2.59 -28.93
C LEU A 413 -23.59 3.14 -28.72
N ARG A 414 -22.65 2.28 -28.32
CA ARG A 414 -21.25 2.59 -27.91
C ARG A 414 -20.31 3.16 -29.00
N ARG A 415 -20.77 3.60 -30.18
CA ARG A 415 -19.86 3.85 -31.33
C ARG A 415 -19.93 5.23 -31.99
N SER A 416 -20.74 6.18 -31.52
CA SER A 416 -21.05 7.37 -32.34
C SER A 416 -20.68 8.74 -31.76
N LEU A 417 -20.37 8.90 -30.47
CA LEU A 417 -20.33 10.23 -29.84
C LEU A 417 -18.92 10.75 -29.45
N ASP A 418 -17.87 10.11 -29.96
CA ASP A 418 -16.53 10.14 -29.36
C ASP A 418 -15.49 11.08 -30.03
N ALA A 419 -15.89 11.99 -30.93
CA ALA A 419 -14.91 12.68 -31.79
C ALA A 419 -14.50 14.10 -31.36
N SER A 420 -15.38 14.94 -30.77
CA SER A 420 -15.06 16.38 -30.66
C SER A 420 -14.47 16.83 -29.31
N ILE A 421 -14.80 16.15 -28.22
CA ILE A 421 -14.39 16.57 -26.86
C ILE A 421 -12.97 16.04 -26.51
N TRP A 422 -12.57 14.89 -27.06
CA TRP A 422 -11.29 14.22 -26.79
C TRP A 422 -10.09 14.72 -27.61
N HIS A 423 -10.32 15.32 -28.79
CA HIS A 423 -9.22 15.90 -29.58
C HIS A 423 -8.58 17.13 -28.92
N ASN A 424 -9.32 17.85 -28.07
CA ASN A 424 -8.80 19.01 -27.36
C ASN A 424 -7.93 18.63 -26.14
N SER A 425 -8.22 17.51 -25.46
CA SER A 425 -7.45 17.06 -24.30
C SER A 425 -6.13 16.37 -24.66
N ILE A 426 -6.06 15.63 -25.77
CA ILE A 426 -4.82 15.01 -26.26
C ILE A 426 -3.82 16.05 -26.80
N ASN A 427 -4.31 17.11 -27.45
CA ASN A 427 -3.45 18.23 -27.86
C ASN A 427 -2.89 19.00 -26.67
N LEU A 428 -3.65 19.12 -25.57
CA LEU A 428 -3.16 19.71 -24.33
C LEU A 428 -2.03 18.88 -23.71
N ILE A 429 -2.17 17.55 -23.67
CA ILE A 429 -1.18 16.60 -23.12
C ILE A 429 0.12 16.61 -23.92
N ARG A 430 0.06 16.73 -25.26
CA ARG A 430 1.25 16.89 -26.11
C ARG A 430 1.88 18.28 -26.05
N SER A 431 1.12 19.29 -25.64
CA SER A 431 1.62 20.68 -25.51
C SER A 431 2.30 20.97 -24.18
N PHE A 432 2.28 20.03 -23.22
CA PHE A 432 3.01 20.16 -21.97
C PHE A 432 4.46 19.74 -22.17
N PRO A 433 5.42 20.67 -22.07
CA PRO A 433 6.83 20.31 -22.16
C PRO A 433 7.21 19.40 -20.98
N ASP A 434 8.14 18.46 -21.22
CA ASP A 434 8.74 17.60 -20.19
C ASP A 434 9.37 18.40 -19.02
N ASN A 435 9.51 19.71 -19.19
CA ASN A 435 10.07 20.68 -18.24
C ASN A 435 9.12 21.15 -17.12
N LEU A 436 7.93 20.56 -16.92
CA LEU A 436 7.09 20.92 -15.75
C LEU A 436 7.61 20.37 -14.41
N ALA A 437 8.61 19.49 -14.43
CA ALA A 437 9.42 19.16 -13.25
C ALA A 437 10.58 20.16 -13.01
N ALA A 438 10.86 21.04 -13.98
CA ALA A 438 12.06 21.88 -14.01
C ALA A 438 11.88 23.30 -13.45
N ASN A 439 10.70 23.66 -12.94
CA ASN A 439 10.51 24.90 -12.17
C ASN A 439 10.67 24.65 -10.65
N SER A 440 11.58 23.76 -10.25
CA SER A 440 12.09 23.77 -8.89
C SER A 440 12.87 25.07 -8.70
N MET A 441 12.55 25.87 -7.70
CA MET A 441 13.64 26.61 -7.05
C MET A 441 14.73 25.58 -6.78
N SER A 442 15.96 25.83 -7.24
CA SER A 442 17.09 24.91 -7.11
C SER A 442 17.17 24.43 -5.66
N THR A 443 16.72 23.21 -5.41
CA THR A 443 16.83 22.62 -4.07
C THR A 443 18.32 22.51 -3.80
N ASP A 444 18.75 23.02 -2.66
CA ASP A 444 20.15 22.95 -2.29
C ASP A 444 20.62 21.48 -2.29
N PRO A 445 21.67 21.12 -3.07
CA PRO A 445 22.09 19.73 -3.22
C PRO A 445 22.45 19.05 -1.89
N GLU A 446 23.04 19.79 -0.95
CA GLU A 446 23.42 19.28 0.36
C GLU A 446 22.18 18.93 1.20
N VAL A 447 21.17 19.80 1.15
CA VAL A 447 19.89 19.61 1.83
C VAL A 447 19.08 18.46 1.23
N ARG A 448 19.11 18.34 -0.10
CA ARG A 448 18.49 17.22 -0.83
C ARG A 448 19.13 15.90 -0.42
N GLU A 449 20.45 15.85 -0.33
CA GLU A 449 21.17 14.64 0.07
C GLU A 449 20.90 14.30 1.54
N PHE A 450 20.92 15.30 2.43
CA PHE A 450 20.54 15.08 3.83
C PHE A 450 19.12 14.51 3.98
N MET A 451 18.15 14.97 3.17
CA MET A 451 16.79 14.39 3.14
C MET A 451 16.81 12.92 2.72
N ARG A 452 17.60 12.58 1.68
CA ARG A 452 17.75 11.19 1.21
C ARG A 452 18.32 10.31 2.31
N GLU A 453 19.46 10.70 2.87
CA GLU A 453 20.16 9.97 3.93
C GLU A 453 19.27 9.74 5.15
N LEU A 454 18.56 10.79 5.60
CA LEU A 454 17.67 10.72 6.76
C LEU A 454 16.49 9.77 6.51
N LEU A 455 15.87 9.85 5.33
CA LEU A 455 14.80 8.94 4.95
C LEU A 455 15.31 7.50 4.81
N ASP A 456 16.44 7.28 4.15
CA ASP A 456 17.00 5.94 3.98
C ASP A 456 17.35 5.28 5.32
N PHE A 457 17.97 6.03 6.24
CA PHE A 457 18.29 5.53 7.58
C PHE A 457 17.04 5.00 8.30
N PHE A 458 15.96 5.77 8.30
CA PHE A 458 14.73 5.41 9.01
C PHE A 458 13.84 4.42 8.27
N THR A 459 13.95 4.35 6.95
CA THR A 459 12.94 3.69 6.15
C THR A 459 13.48 2.49 5.40
N HIS A 460 14.68 2.54 4.82
CA HIS A 460 15.16 1.50 3.90
C HIS A 460 15.04 0.10 4.50
N LEU A 461 14.28 -0.80 3.85
CA LEU A 461 13.89 -2.10 4.42
C LEU A 461 15.10 -2.98 4.79
N GLY A 462 16.25 -2.78 4.13
CA GLY A 462 17.51 -3.44 4.46
C GLY A 462 18.11 -3.09 5.84
N ASN A 463 17.63 -2.01 6.48
CA ASN A 463 17.97 -1.64 7.87
C ASN A 463 17.14 -2.41 8.91
N PHE A 464 16.15 -3.19 8.48
CA PHE A 464 15.24 -3.92 9.33
C PHE A 464 15.53 -5.43 9.27
N SER A 465 15.08 -6.17 10.29
CA SER A 465 15.18 -7.64 10.30
C SER A 465 14.51 -8.26 9.08
N PRO A 466 15.12 -9.27 8.44
CA PRO A 466 14.50 -9.97 7.32
C PRO A 466 13.23 -10.69 7.76
N LEU A 467 12.28 -10.87 6.84
CA LEU A 467 11.02 -11.58 7.12
C LEU A 467 11.29 -13.05 7.47
N VAL A 468 10.44 -13.64 8.32
CA VAL A 468 10.52 -15.08 8.69
C VAL A 468 10.44 -15.96 7.45
N ASP A 469 9.51 -15.65 6.54
CA ASP A 469 9.37 -16.37 5.27
C ASP A 469 9.11 -15.38 4.13
N PRO A 470 10.15 -14.98 3.36
CA PRO A 470 10.00 -14.03 2.26
C PRO A 470 9.17 -14.56 1.08
N ARG A 471 8.86 -15.86 1.02
CA ARG A 471 7.97 -16.44 -0.01
C ARG A 471 6.51 -15.98 0.16
N LEU A 472 6.17 -15.48 1.35
CA LEU A 472 4.88 -14.88 1.69
C LEU A 472 4.79 -13.39 1.33
N VAL A 473 5.73 -12.87 0.53
CA VAL A 473 5.66 -11.51 -0.01
C VAL A 473 5.09 -11.55 -1.41
N LEU A 474 4.01 -10.77 -1.62
CA LEU A 474 3.41 -10.55 -2.93
C LEU A 474 3.20 -9.04 -3.12
N SER A 475 4.16 -8.39 -3.77
CA SER A 475 4.07 -6.96 -4.06
C SER A 475 3.28 -6.71 -5.34
N VAL A 476 2.42 -5.69 -5.33
CA VAL A 476 1.72 -5.21 -6.53
C VAL A 476 2.22 -3.81 -6.86
N THR A 477 2.84 -3.64 -8.02
CA THR A 477 3.45 -2.36 -8.42
C THR A 477 2.85 -1.86 -9.74
N ALA A 478 2.87 -0.54 -9.95
CA ALA A 478 2.50 0.06 -11.22
C ALA A 478 3.70 0.07 -12.18
N GLU A 479 3.47 -0.26 -13.44
CA GLU A 479 4.52 -0.25 -14.47
C GLU A 479 5.21 1.12 -14.59
N GLN A 480 4.43 2.20 -14.58
CA GLN A 480 4.91 3.57 -14.81
C GLN A 480 4.67 4.45 -13.58
N ASP A 481 5.17 4.01 -12.43
CA ASP A 481 4.96 4.68 -11.13
C ASP A 481 5.81 5.95 -11.00
N ALA A 482 5.18 7.13 -11.08
CA ALA A 482 5.86 8.41 -10.92
C ALA A 482 6.01 8.86 -9.45
N TYR A 483 5.30 8.23 -8.52
CA TYR A 483 5.42 8.51 -7.08
C TYR A 483 6.56 7.73 -6.45
N VAL A 484 6.77 6.49 -6.90
CA VAL A 484 7.78 5.56 -6.38
C VAL A 484 8.70 5.15 -7.54
N PRO A 485 9.58 6.05 -8.02
CA PRO A 485 10.53 5.70 -9.07
C PRO A 485 11.46 4.59 -8.56
N ARG A 486 11.78 3.63 -9.44
CA ARG A 486 12.57 2.43 -9.09
C ARG A 486 13.97 2.40 -9.71
N GLN A 487 14.30 3.36 -10.58
CA GLN A 487 15.64 3.49 -11.13
C GLN A 487 16.65 3.77 -10.01
N GLY A 488 17.75 3.03 -9.98
CA GLY A 488 18.77 3.19 -8.93
C GLY A 488 18.34 2.74 -7.54
N VAL A 489 17.20 2.05 -7.39
CA VAL A 489 16.69 1.57 -6.10
C VAL A 489 16.78 0.06 -6.03
N VAL A 490 17.25 -0.47 -4.88
CA VAL A 490 17.37 -1.91 -4.67
C VAL A 490 16.04 -2.62 -4.96
N PRO A 491 16.04 -3.68 -5.79
CA PRO A 491 14.83 -4.46 -6.05
C PRO A 491 14.30 -5.19 -4.82
N LEU A 492 12.97 -5.26 -4.67
CA LEU A 492 12.34 -5.90 -3.51
C LEU A 492 12.69 -7.40 -3.39
N ASN A 493 12.84 -8.09 -4.51
CA ASN A 493 13.21 -9.51 -4.55
C ASN A 493 14.67 -9.78 -4.13
N LEU A 494 15.55 -8.78 -4.12
CA LEU A 494 16.89 -8.90 -3.51
C LEU A 494 16.82 -8.84 -1.98
N LEU A 495 15.89 -8.05 -1.43
CA LEU A 495 15.66 -8.00 0.02
C LEU A 495 14.88 -9.22 0.51
N TYR A 496 13.89 -9.66 -0.28
CA TYR A 496 13.02 -10.79 0.03
C TYR A 496 13.09 -11.85 -1.07
N PRO A 497 14.12 -12.73 -1.05
CA PRO A 497 14.26 -13.80 -2.01
C PRO A 497 13.01 -14.70 -2.06
N GLY A 498 12.52 -14.99 -3.26
CA GLY A 498 11.29 -15.77 -3.46
C GLY A 498 10.00 -14.96 -3.37
N SER A 499 10.06 -13.64 -3.16
CA SER A 499 8.90 -12.76 -3.25
C SER A 499 8.33 -12.71 -4.67
N GLU A 500 7.01 -12.63 -4.80
CA GLU A 500 6.34 -12.38 -6.08
C GLU A 500 6.12 -10.87 -6.30
N ILE A 501 6.40 -10.39 -7.51
CA ILE A 501 6.16 -8.99 -7.91
C ILE A 501 5.19 -8.99 -9.08
N ARG A 502 3.98 -8.46 -8.86
CA ARG A 502 2.95 -8.28 -9.88
C ARG A 502 2.99 -6.85 -10.40
N VAL A 503 3.42 -6.70 -11.64
CA VAL A 503 3.41 -5.42 -12.34
C VAL A 503 2.05 -5.21 -12.99
N LEU A 504 1.42 -4.07 -12.72
CA LEU A 504 0.18 -3.65 -13.36
C LEU A 504 0.52 -2.89 -14.66
N PRO A 505 0.32 -3.51 -15.83
CA PRO A 505 0.74 -2.92 -17.11
C PRO A 505 -0.06 -1.66 -17.41
N GLN A 506 0.57 -0.72 -18.11
CA GLN A 506 -0.05 0.51 -18.61
C GLN A 506 -0.76 1.30 -17.51
N SER A 507 -0.16 1.37 -16.32
CA SER A 507 -0.71 2.12 -15.20
C SER A 507 0.37 2.92 -14.48
N GLY A 508 0.04 4.16 -14.12
CA GLY A 508 0.75 4.94 -13.11
C GLY A 508 0.22 4.67 -11.71
N HIS A 509 0.77 5.33 -10.70
CA HIS A 509 0.43 5.11 -9.29
C HIS A 509 -1.04 5.37 -9.00
N VAL A 510 -1.53 6.57 -9.36
CA VAL A 510 -2.92 6.97 -9.11
C VAL A 510 -3.84 6.18 -10.02
N GLY A 511 -3.41 5.92 -11.26
CA GLY A 511 -4.14 5.05 -12.20
C GLY A 511 -4.39 3.66 -11.63
N ALA A 512 -3.35 2.99 -11.12
CA ALA A 512 -3.45 1.67 -10.51
C ALA A 512 -4.38 1.65 -9.28
N TYR A 513 -4.31 2.70 -8.46
CA TYR A 513 -5.21 2.88 -7.32
C TYR A 513 -6.68 3.03 -7.74
N LEU A 514 -6.97 3.93 -8.70
CA LEU A 514 -8.32 4.17 -9.21
C LEU A 514 -8.91 2.93 -9.87
N ARG A 515 -8.12 2.26 -10.72
CA ARG A 515 -8.48 0.99 -11.36
C ARG A 515 -8.97 -0.03 -10.33
N ASN A 516 -8.20 -0.25 -9.27
CA ASN A 516 -8.51 -1.22 -8.21
C ASN A 516 -9.68 -0.80 -7.31
N THR A 517 -9.95 0.50 -7.23
CA THR A 517 -11.11 1.04 -6.50
C THR A 517 -12.40 0.80 -7.28
N ILE A 518 -12.37 1.00 -8.61
CA ILE A 518 -13.59 1.08 -9.42
C ILE A 518 -13.94 -0.26 -10.07
N TRP A 519 -13.01 -0.89 -10.82
CA TRP A 519 -13.36 -2.01 -11.71
C TRP A 519 -12.42 -3.23 -11.65
N ALA A 520 -11.21 -3.09 -11.11
CA ALA A 520 -10.29 -4.21 -10.93
C ALA A 520 -10.27 -4.71 -9.48
N MET A 521 -9.68 -5.90 -9.29
CA MET A 521 -9.54 -6.55 -7.99
C MET A 521 -8.11 -7.07 -7.80
N ASP A 522 -7.11 -6.43 -8.42
CA ASP A 522 -5.72 -6.88 -8.37
C ASP A 522 -5.20 -6.91 -6.92
N PHE A 523 -5.45 -5.87 -6.12
CA PHE A 523 -5.05 -5.83 -4.70
C PHE A 523 -5.79 -6.86 -3.84
N HIS A 524 -7.09 -7.02 -4.09
CA HIS A 524 -7.93 -8.01 -3.41
C HIS A 524 -7.47 -9.44 -3.70
N ASN A 525 -7.20 -9.75 -4.97
CA ASN A 525 -6.76 -11.06 -5.40
C ASN A 525 -5.35 -11.37 -4.88
N ALA A 526 -4.46 -10.37 -4.84
CA ALA A 526 -3.14 -10.52 -4.22
C ALA A 526 -3.23 -10.93 -2.74
N ILE A 527 -4.17 -10.35 -1.97
CA ILE A 527 -4.40 -10.75 -0.57
C ILE A 527 -4.82 -12.22 -0.49
N LYS A 528 -5.77 -12.65 -1.32
CA LYS A 528 -6.24 -14.05 -1.34
C LYS A 528 -5.14 -15.02 -1.70
N ASP A 529 -4.40 -14.73 -2.77
CA ASP A 529 -3.33 -15.59 -3.26
C ASP A 529 -2.22 -15.75 -2.21
N CYS A 530 -1.90 -14.66 -1.51
CA CYS A 530 -0.90 -14.69 -0.46
C CYS A 530 -1.37 -15.46 0.79
N LEU A 531 -2.63 -15.26 1.22
CA LEU A 531 -3.22 -16.02 2.34
C LEU A 531 -3.30 -17.52 2.01
N ASN A 532 -3.71 -17.86 0.78
CA ASN A 532 -3.72 -19.24 0.30
C ASN A 532 -2.32 -19.85 0.34
N ARG A 533 -1.30 -19.12 -0.15
CA ARG A 533 0.10 -19.55 -0.06
C ARG A 533 0.56 -19.76 1.38
N GLN A 534 0.13 -18.91 2.32
CA GLN A 534 0.46 -19.08 3.73
C GLN A 534 -0.16 -20.36 4.31
N ILE A 535 -1.41 -20.67 3.95
CA ILE A 535 -2.05 -21.94 4.33
C ILE A 535 -1.27 -23.11 3.75
N GLU A 536 -0.98 -23.10 2.45
CA GLU A 536 -0.24 -24.18 1.77
C GLU A 536 1.14 -24.46 2.39
N LEU A 537 1.84 -23.42 2.85
CA LEU A 537 3.20 -23.55 3.36
C LEU A 537 3.29 -23.84 4.86
N HIS A 538 2.29 -23.41 5.65
CA HIS A 538 2.41 -23.35 7.12
C HIS A 538 1.21 -23.92 7.89
N PHE A 539 0.18 -24.44 7.21
CA PHE A 539 -1.01 -25.01 7.86
C PHE A 539 -1.27 -26.44 7.35
N ASP A 540 -1.73 -27.31 8.25
CA ASP A 540 -1.85 -28.76 8.00
C ASP A 540 -3.01 -29.14 7.06
N GLU A 541 -4.04 -28.31 6.93
CA GLU A 541 -5.22 -28.58 6.10
C GLU A 541 -5.41 -27.46 5.05
N PRO A 542 -5.13 -27.69 3.76
CA PRO A 542 -5.24 -26.66 2.72
C PRO A 542 -6.71 -26.38 2.35
N VAL A 543 -7.43 -25.64 3.20
CA VAL A 543 -8.73 -25.05 2.83
C VAL A 543 -8.47 -23.71 2.18
N LEU A 544 -8.52 -23.68 0.85
CA LEU A 544 -8.17 -22.51 0.06
C LEU A 544 -9.36 -21.55 -0.12
N PHE A 545 -9.09 -20.25 -0.08
CA PHE A 545 -10.06 -19.18 -0.29
C PHE A 545 -10.34 -18.99 -1.80
N GLY A 546 -11.45 -19.54 -2.28
CA GLY A 546 -11.91 -19.40 -3.67
C GLY A 546 -11.33 -20.45 -4.64
N PRO A 547 -11.80 -20.49 -5.90
CA PRO A 547 -11.31 -21.46 -6.88
C PRO A 547 -9.86 -21.14 -7.28
N LEU A 548 -8.96 -22.14 -7.23
CA LEU A 548 -7.62 -22.03 -7.80
C LEU A 548 -7.74 -21.61 -9.28
N LYS A 549 -6.93 -20.64 -9.71
CA LYS A 549 -6.46 -20.68 -11.09
C LYS A 549 -5.49 -21.86 -11.18
N SER A 550 -5.84 -22.86 -11.97
CA SER A 550 -4.97 -23.99 -12.27
C SER A 550 -3.60 -23.48 -12.72
N LYS A 551 -2.56 -23.96 -12.04
CA LYS A 551 -1.20 -23.94 -12.60
C LYS A 551 -1.24 -24.75 -13.90
N THR A 552 -0.67 -24.17 -14.96
CA THR A 552 -0.18 -24.84 -16.18
C THR A 552 -1.18 -25.70 -16.96
N GLU A 553 -1.80 -25.12 -18.00
CA GLU A 553 -2.01 -25.88 -19.23
C GLU A 553 -0.65 -25.98 -19.93
N ASP A 554 -0.08 -27.18 -19.93
CA ASP A 554 1.05 -27.55 -20.78
C ASP A 554 0.67 -27.33 -22.26
N PRO A 555 1.47 -26.63 -23.08
CA PRO A 555 1.19 -26.42 -24.50
C PRO A 555 1.26 -27.71 -25.36
N GLU A 556 1.73 -28.83 -24.82
CA GLU A 556 2.15 -29.98 -25.65
C GLU A 556 1.08 -31.05 -25.90
N ASN A 557 -0.16 -30.93 -25.39
CA ASN A 557 -1.17 -31.98 -25.57
C ASN A 557 -2.34 -31.63 -26.51
N LYS A 558 -2.16 -30.67 -27.43
CA LYS A 558 -3.20 -30.25 -28.39
C LYS A 558 -3.03 -30.77 -29.83
N THR A 559 -2.21 -31.79 -30.06
CA THR A 559 -1.94 -32.32 -31.42
C THR A 559 -2.14 -33.82 -31.59
N ARG A 560 -3.06 -34.46 -30.84
CA ARG A 560 -3.40 -35.89 -31.05
C ARG A 560 -4.88 -36.25 -31.02
N LYS A 561 -5.77 -35.31 -31.38
CA LYS A 561 -7.20 -35.64 -31.55
C LYS A 561 -7.84 -35.23 -32.87
N ASP A 562 -7.04 -34.87 -33.87
CA ASP A 562 -7.49 -34.76 -35.25
C ASP A 562 -6.45 -35.44 -36.17
N ALA A 563 -6.45 -36.77 -36.20
CA ALA A 563 -5.84 -37.60 -37.24
C ALA A 563 -6.52 -38.98 -37.26
#